data_AF-A0A965UDG5-F1
#
_entry.id   AF-A0A965UDG5-F1
#
_cell.length_a   1.000
_cell.length_b   1.000
_cell.length_c   1.000
_cell.angle_alpha   90.00
_cell.angle_beta   90.00
_cell.angle_gamma   90.00
#
_symmetry.space_group_name_H-M   'P 1'
#
loop_
_entity.id
_entity.type
_entity.pdbx_description
1 polymer ?
#
loop_
_entity_poly.entity_id
_entity_poly.type
_entity_poly.pdbx_seq_one_letter_code
_entity_poly.pdbx_strand_id
1 'polypeptide(L)'
;MKQNLQTSFNVIKSIKTVAENLENSKLDSSGLMAIESDCNDLTVYLGVGKDEVMTFCVAFILDFLGNEVRLIDIADYIDLNAGQTESLQAELKILVDQKLIDLKPASVHTGDSEHSNIVFVINPKISEAILSNSIILSNNLDNPMNIFR
;
A
#
# COMPACT_ATOMS: atom_id res chain seq x y z
N MET A 1 0.48 11.14 -32.65
CA MET A 1 -0.81 11.35 -31.98
C MET A 1 -0.70 10.83 -30.54
N LYS A 2 -0.39 11.70 -29.58
CA LYS A 2 -0.45 11.39 -28.13
C LYS A 2 -1.81 11.85 -27.64
N GLN A 3 -2.85 11.05 -27.90
CA GLN A 3 -4.19 11.36 -27.43
C GLN A 3 -4.38 10.75 -26.04
N ASN A 4 -4.49 11.62 -25.04
CA ASN A 4 -5.59 11.59 -24.07
C ASN A 4 -5.72 10.38 -23.13
N LEU A 5 -4.63 9.90 -22.52
CA LEU A 5 -4.67 8.87 -21.46
C LEU A 5 -4.69 9.44 -20.03
N GLN A 6 -4.96 10.74 -19.91
CA GLN A 6 -5.09 11.44 -18.63
C GLN A 6 -6.50 12.02 -18.51
N THR A 7 -7.51 11.20 -18.80
CA THR A 7 -8.76 11.31 -18.04
C THR A 7 -8.34 11.22 -16.58
N SER A 8 -8.60 12.26 -15.80
CA SER A 8 -8.01 12.54 -14.49
C SER A 8 -8.04 11.34 -13.52
N PHE A 9 -7.08 10.43 -13.63
CA PHE A 9 -6.86 9.37 -12.65
C PHE A 9 -6.54 10.05 -11.33
N ASN A 10 -7.43 9.87 -10.34
CA ASN A 10 -7.28 10.44 -9.01
C ASN A 10 -6.85 9.31 -8.08
N VAL A 11 -5.54 9.25 -7.84
CA VAL A 11 -4.88 8.16 -7.13
C VAL A 11 -5.48 7.97 -5.74
N ILE A 12 -5.70 9.07 -5.00
CA ILE A 12 -6.30 9.02 -3.65
C ILE A 12 -7.71 8.45 -3.71
N LYS A 13 -8.51 8.87 -4.70
CA LYS A 13 -9.88 8.37 -4.84
C LYS A 13 -9.87 6.87 -5.11
N SER A 14 -9.01 6.38 -6.00
CA SER A 14 -8.90 4.96 -6.31
C SER A 14 -8.40 4.15 -5.10
N ILE A 15 -7.38 4.63 -4.38
CA ILE A 15 -6.91 4.01 -3.13
C ILE A 15 -8.04 3.89 -2.12
N LYS A 16 -8.80 4.98 -1.93
CA LYS A 16 -9.94 4.99 -1.02
C LYS A 16 -11.01 3.99 -1.44
N THR A 17 -11.40 3.97 -2.73
CA THR A 17 -12.40 3.01 -3.25
C THR A 17 -11.97 1.58 -2.99
N VAL A 18 -10.70 1.24 -3.26
CA VAL A 18 -10.16 -0.09 -3.04
C VAL A 18 -10.24 -0.47 -1.57
N ALA A 19 -9.70 0.35 -0.66
CA ALA A 19 -9.69 0.06 0.77
C ALA A 19 -11.11 -0.10 1.34
N GLU A 20 -12.02 0.83 1.06
CA GLU A 20 -13.40 0.77 1.56
C GLU A 20 -14.15 -0.47 1.05
N ASN A 21 -13.94 -0.88 -0.20
CA ASN A 21 -14.57 -2.10 -0.71
C ASN A 21 -13.97 -3.35 -0.06
N LEU A 22 -12.66 -3.40 0.18
CA LEU A 22 -12.03 -4.52 0.86
C LEU A 22 -12.54 -4.70 2.29
N GLU A 23 -12.71 -3.60 3.03
CA GLU A 23 -13.29 -3.61 4.38
C GLU A 23 -14.72 -4.16 4.39
N ASN A 24 -15.54 -3.69 3.43
CA ASN A 24 -16.96 -4.04 3.37
C ASN A 24 -17.21 -5.45 2.83
N SER A 25 -16.45 -5.86 1.81
CA SER A 25 -16.69 -7.10 1.07
C SER A 25 -15.86 -8.27 1.57
N LYS A 26 -14.77 -8.02 2.32
CA LYS A 26 -13.88 -9.06 2.87
C LYS A 26 -13.41 -10.04 1.80
N LEU A 27 -13.00 -9.50 0.65
CA LEU A 27 -12.57 -10.25 -0.54
C LEU A 27 -13.66 -11.10 -1.21
N ASP A 28 -14.95 -10.85 -0.97
CA ASP A 28 -15.99 -11.48 -1.76
C ASP A 28 -15.86 -11.12 -3.26
N SER A 29 -16.38 -12.00 -4.12
CA SER A 29 -16.25 -11.85 -5.57
C SER A 29 -16.90 -10.57 -6.11
N SER A 30 -17.93 -10.04 -5.45
CA SER A 30 -18.62 -8.83 -5.90
C SER A 30 -17.80 -7.58 -5.61
N GLY A 31 -17.15 -7.52 -4.44
CA GLY A 31 -16.23 -6.45 -4.08
C GLY A 31 -14.97 -6.46 -4.95
N LEU A 32 -14.42 -7.64 -5.24
CA LEU A 32 -13.26 -7.77 -6.14
C LEU A 32 -13.56 -7.29 -7.56
N MET A 33 -14.77 -7.55 -8.09
CA MET A 33 -15.20 -7.00 -9.38
C MET A 33 -15.39 -5.48 -9.32
N ALA A 34 -15.90 -4.95 -8.20
CA ALA A 34 -16.15 -3.51 -8.04
C ALA A 34 -14.86 -2.69 -8.04
N ILE A 35 -13.74 -3.25 -7.57
CA ILE A 35 -12.44 -2.57 -7.49
C ILE A 35 -11.51 -2.87 -8.67
N GLU A 36 -11.89 -3.75 -9.60
CA GLU A 36 -10.99 -4.26 -10.63
C GLU A 36 -10.35 -3.15 -11.48
N SER A 37 -11.15 -2.17 -11.89
CA SER A 37 -10.65 -1.04 -12.69
C SER A 37 -9.66 -0.18 -11.89
N ASP A 38 -9.99 0.15 -10.63
CA ASP A 38 -9.11 0.95 -9.78
C ASP A 38 -7.80 0.21 -9.48
N CYS A 39 -7.86 -1.11 -9.23
CA CYS A 39 -6.68 -1.94 -9.04
C CYS A 39 -5.81 -1.98 -10.30
N ASN A 40 -6.38 -2.08 -11.51
CA ASN A 40 -5.61 -2.05 -12.75
C ASN A 40 -4.85 -0.74 -12.93
N ASP A 41 -5.51 0.40 -12.68
CA ASP A 41 -4.88 1.72 -12.81
C ASP A 41 -3.78 1.90 -11.76
N LEU A 42 -4.03 1.46 -10.52
CA LEU A 42 -3.04 1.50 -9.43
C LEU A 42 -1.86 0.55 -9.64
N THR A 43 -2.06 -0.62 -10.27
CA THR A 43 -0.98 -1.52 -10.68
C THR A 43 -0.02 -0.80 -11.63
N VAL A 44 -0.55 -0.06 -12.60
CA VAL A 44 0.28 0.73 -13.54
C VAL A 44 0.97 1.89 -12.81
N TYR A 45 0.28 2.54 -11.89
CA TYR A 45 0.79 3.69 -11.15
C TYR A 45 1.92 3.32 -10.16
N LEU A 46 1.72 2.25 -9.38
CA LEU A 46 2.66 1.78 -8.35
C LEU A 46 3.74 0.85 -8.90
N GLY A 47 3.51 0.22 -10.05
CA GLY A 47 4.44 -0.72 -10.67
C GLY A 47 4.48 -2.09 -9.98
N VAL A 48 3.38 -2.52 -9.35
CA VAL A 48 3.25 -3.78 -8.61
C VAL A 48 1.98 -4.55 -9.00
N GLY A 49 1.90 -5.83 -8.64
CA GLY A 49 0.73 -6.66 -8.92
C GLY A 49 -0.52 -6.23 -8.14
N LYS A 50 -1.65 -6.89 -8.44
CA LYS A 50 -2.96 -6.54 -7.86
C LYS A 50 -3.02 -6.82 -6.35
N ASP A 51 -2.41 -7.91 -5.91
CA ASP A 51 -2.43 -8.32 -4.50
C ASP A 51 -1.62 -7.33 -3.64
N GLU A 52 -0.49 -6.86 -4.17
CA GLU A 52 0.31 -5.78 -3.60
C GLU A 52 -0.43 -4.45 -3.62
N VAL A 53 -1.18 -4.11 -4.69
CA VAL A 53 -2.02 -2.91 -4.74
C VAL A 53 -3.08 -2.93 -3.62
N MET A 54 -3.80 -4.04 -3.45
CA MET A 54 -4.83 -4.16 -2.41
C MET A 54 -4.21 -3.98 -1.02
N THR A 55 -3.08 -4.64 -0.78
CA THR A 55 -2.30 -4.53 0.46
C THR A 55 -1.85 -3.09 0.71
N PHE A 56 -1.28 -2.44 -0.31
CA PHE A 56 -0.81 -1.07 -0.25
C PHE A 56 -1.93 -0.08 0.05
N CYS A 57 -3.11 -0.25 -0.57
CA CYS A 57 -4.24 0.67 -0.35
C CYS A 57 -4.70 0.67 1.11
N VAL A 58 -4.79 -0.52 1.71
CA VAL A 58 -5.17 -0.66 3.13
C VAL A 58 -4.07 -0.08 4.03
N ALA A 59 -2.81 -0.44 3.79
CA ALA A 59 -1.69 0.11 4.54
C ALA A 59 -1.64 1.64 4.47
N PHE A 60 -1.90 2.21 3.29
CA PHE A 60 -1.91 3.65 3.06
C PHE A 60 -3.00 4.36 3.86
N ILE A 61 -4.23 3.84 3.86
CA ILE A 61 -5.33 4.44 4.63
C ILE A 61 -5.05 4.35 6.13
N LEU A 62 -4.58 3.20 6.61
CA LEU A 62 -4.26 3.02 8.03
C LEU A 62 -3.14 3.97 8.50
N ASP A 63 -2.08 4.12 7.70
CA ASP A 63 -0.97 5.04 7.96
C ASP A 63 -1.43 6.51 7.89
N PHE A 64 -2.27 6.86 6.91
CA PHE A 64 -2.83 8.21 6.74
C PHE A 64 -3.72 8.63 7.91
N LEU A 65 -4.40 7.67 8.56
CA LEU A 65 -5.19 7.90 9.78
C LEU A 65 -4.31 8.08 11.04
N GLY A 66 -3.00 7.97 10.91
CA GLY A 66 -2.03 8.19 11.99
C GLY A 66 -1.77 6.95 12.85
N ASN A 67 -2.12 5.76 12.37
CA ASN A 67 -1.86 4.50 13.08
C ASN A 67 -0.45 3.98 12.77
N GLU A 68 0.20 3.36 13.76
CA GLU A 68 1.31 2.44 13.47
C GLU A 68 0.72 1.21 12.77
N VAL A 69 1.00 1.02 11.48
CA VAL A 69 0.43 -0.08 10.71
C VAL A 69 1.27 -1.34 10.89
N ARG A 70 0.66 -2.43 11.33
CA ARG A 70 1.27 -3.77 11.44
C ARG A 70 0.56 -4.74 10.50
N LEU A 71 1.16 -5.91 10.33
CA LEU A 71 0.61 -6.97 9.49
C LEU A 71 -0.80 -7.35 9.95
N ILE A 72 -0.97 -7.46 11.27
CA ILE A 72 -2.25 -7.83 11.88
C ILE A 72 -3.32 -6.78 11.63
N ASP A 73 -2.97 -5.49 11.59
CA ASP A 73 -3.95 -4.43 11.35
C ASP A 73 -4.51 -4.50 9.92
N ILE A 74 -3.66 -4.82 8.94
CA ILE A 74 -4.09 -5.03 7.55
C ILE A 74 -4.93 -6.31 7.43
N ALA A 75 -4.51 -7.39 8.09
CA ALA A 75 -5.25 -8.65 8.09
C ALA A 75 -6.64 -8.50 8.73
N ASP A 76 -6.73 -7.82 9.87
CA ASP A 76 -7.97 -7.54 10.59
C ASP A 76 -8.89 -6.63 9.77
N TYR A 77 -8.34 -5.63 9.07
CA TYR A 77 -9.10 -4.72 8.21
C TYR A 77 -9.85 -5.45 7.08
N ILE A 78 -9.26 -6.52 6.54
CA ILE A 78 -9.82 -7.29 5.42
C ILE A 78 -10.48 -8.61 5.90
N ASP A 79 -10.44 -8.90 7.21
CA ASP A 79 -10.93 -10.14 7.84
C ASP A 79 -10.24 -11.40 7.28
N LEU A 80 -8.91 -11.36 7.18
CA LEU A 80 -8.10 -12.48 6.69
C LEU A 80 -7.93 -13.58 7.74
N ASN A 81 -8.02 -14.83 7.30
CA ASN A 81 -7.60 -15.97 8.13
C ASN A 81 -6.08 -16.14 8.17
N ALA A 82 -5.57 -16.95 9.10
CA ALA A 82 -4.13 -17.13 9.30
C ALA A 82 -3.34 -17.52 8.03
N GLY A 83 -3.90 -18.37 7.17
CA GLY A 83 -3.23 -18.76 5.92
C GLY A 83 -3.19 -17.63 4.89
N GLN A 84 -4.21 -16.78 4.86
CA GLN A 84 -4.22 -15.58 4.03
C GLN A 84 -3.25 -14.52 4.57
N THR A 85 -3.14 -14.39 5.89
CA THR A 85 -2.18 -13.49 6.54
C THR A 85 -0.73 -13.86 6.25
N GLU A 86 -0.41 -15.14 6.06
CA GLU A 86 0.93 -15.56 5.60
C GLU A 86 1.22 -15.08 4.18
N SER A 87 0.22 -15.14 3.29
CA SER A 87 0.36 -14.66 1.90
C SER A 87 0.60 -13.15 1.87
N LEU A 88 -0.06 -12.41 2.77
CA LEU A 88 0.13 -10.97 2.94
C LEU A 88 1.59 -10.58 3.24
N GLN A 89 2.37 -11.44 3.93
CA GLN A 89 3.79 -11.18 4.18
C GLN A 89 4.62 -11.15 2.89
N ALA A 90 4.28 -11.99 1.90
CA ALA A 90 4.94 -12.00 0.61
C ALA A 90 4.69 -10.69 -0.15
N GLU A 91 3.44 -10.21 -0.12
CA GLU A 91 3.06 -8.95 -0.77
C GLU A 91 3.75 -7.75 -0.13
N LEU A 92 3.80 -7.71 1.21
CA LEU A 92 4.53 -6.66 1.93
C LEU A 92 6.02 -6.67 1.61
N LYS A 93 6.62 -7.85 1.44
CA LYS A 93 8.02 -7.94 1.03
C LYS A 93 8.25 -7.28 -0.34
N ILE A 94 7.34 -7.48 -1.30
CA ILE A 94 7.43 -6.85 -2.62
C ILE A 94 7.29 -5.34 -2.50
N LEU A 95 6.35 -4.85 -1.69
CA LEU A 95 6.17 -3.41 -1.44
C LEU A 95 7.42 -2.76 -0.81
N VAL A 96 8.12 -3.47 0.08
CA VAL A 96 9.41 -3.03 0.65
C VAL A 96 10.51 -3.04 -0.42
N ASP A 97 10.64 -4.11 -1.20
CA ASP A 97 11.64 -4.24 -2.26
C ASP A 97 11.47 -3.13 -3.33
N GLN A 98 10.23 -2.74 -3.61
CA GLN A 98 9.88 -1.63 -4.50
C GLN A 98 9.95 -0.25 -3.84
N LYS A 99 10.36 -0.18 -2.57
CA LYS A 99 10.50 1.07 -1.79
C LYS A 99 9.19 1.87 -1.71
N LEU A 100 8.04 1.19 -1.79
CA LEU A 100 6.72 1.80 -1.62
C LEU A 100 6.39 1.99 -0.15
N ILE A 101 6.86 1.07 0.68
CA ILE A 101 6.76 1.11 2.14
C ILE A 101 8.14 0.85 2.76
N ASP A 102 8.39 1.46 3.91
CA ASP A 102 9.55 1.22 4.75
C ASP A 102 9.14 0.41 6.00
N LEU A 103 10.09 -0.35 6.54
CA LEU A 103 9.93 -1.04 7.83
C LEU A 103 10.60 -0.23 8.93
N LYS A 104 9.90 -0.04 10.04
CA LYS A 104 10.46 0.55 11.26
C LYS A 104 10.21 -0.34 12.47
N PRO A 105 11.08 -0.30 13.49
CA PRO A 105 10.75 -0.88 14.78
C PRO A 105 9.55 -0.12 15.39
N ALA A 106 8.63 -0.86 16.00
CA ALA A 106 7.52 -0.28 16.77
C ALA A 106 8.05 0.60 17.92
N SER A 107 7.39 1.73 18.21
CA SER A 107 7.89 2.69 19.20
C SER A 107 7.86 2.17 20.65
N VAL A 108 7.12 1.10 20.98
CA VAL A 108 6.92 0.63 22.37
C VAL A 108 6.78 -0.90 22.48
N HIS A 109 7.37 -1.47 23.55
CA HIS A 109 7.29 -2.88 23.96
C HIS A 109 5.86 -3.31 24.32
N THR A 110 5.09 -3.82 23.36
CA THR A 110 3.82 -4.48 23.66
C THR A 110 3.71 -5.80 22.91
N GLY A 111 3.94 -6.91 23.64
CA GLY A 111 3.60 -8.28 23.25
C GLY A 111 4.78 -9.11 22.74
N ASP A 112 4.98 -10.30 23.35
CA ASP A 112 6.01 -11.31 23.04
C ASP A 112 5.75 -12.06 21.72
N SER A 113 5.47 -11.37 20.61
CA SER A 113 5.49 -12.00 19.28
C SER A 113 6.47 -11.30 18.36
N GLU A 114 7.33 -12.07 17.68
CA GLU A 114 8.35 -11.51 16.78
C GLU A 114 7.74 -10.66 15.64
N HIS A 115 6.44 -10.86 15.36
CA HIS A 115 5.67 -10.13 14.35
C HIS A 115 5.01 -8.83 14.85
N SER A 116 4.98 -8.56 16.16
CA SER A 116 4.35 -7.33 16.71
C SER A 116 5.30 -6.13 16.78
N ASN A 117 6.58 -6.32 16.43
CA ASN A 117 7.63 -5.31 16.61
C ASN A 117 8.01 -4.54 15.33
N ILE A 118 7.41 -4.89 14.18
CA ILE A 118 7.67 -4.25 12.89
C ILE A 118 6.42 -3.49 12.46
N VAL A 119 6.59 -2.20 12.19
CA VAL A 119 5.55 -1.33 11.65
C VAL A 119 5.92 -0.93 10.22
N PHE A 120 4.91 -0.88 9.36
CA PHE A 120 4.99 -0.43 7.99
C PHE A 120 4.71 1.07 7.96
N VAL A 121 5.50 1.80 7.18
CA VAL A 121 5.30 3.23 6.95
C VAL A 121 5.35 3.49 5.46
N ILE A 122 4.40 4.25 4.93
CA ILE A 122 4.43 4.62 3.52
C ILE A 122 5.66 5.49 3.25
N ASN A 123 6.39 5.20 2.17
CA ASN A 123 7.53 6.02 1.78
C ASN A 123 7.07 7.48 1.59
N PRO A 124 7.69 8.48 2.26
CA PRO A 124 7.24 9.86 2.20
C PRO A 124 7.14 10.43 0.80
N LYS A 125 8.02 10.02 -0.13
CA LYS A 125 7.97 10.46 -1.53
C LYS A 125 6.78 9.89 -2.29
N ILE A 126 6.40 8.66 -1.95
CA ILE A 126 5.22 8.00 -2.51
C ILE A 126 3.96 8.66 -1.95
N SER A 127 3.93 8.92 -0.64
CA SER A 127 2.84 9.68 -0.01
C SER A 127 2.67 11.05 -0.64
N GLU A 128 3.76 11.82 -0.81
CA GLU A 128 3.72 13.11 -1.50
C GLU A 128 3.23 13.00 -2.94
N ALA A 129 3.67 11.99 -3.69
CA ALA A 129 3.23 11.76 -5.07
C ALA A 129 1.72 11.48 -5.14
N ILE A 130 1.20 10.63 -4.25
CA ILE A 130 -0.22 10.30 -4.14
C ILE A 130 -1.02 11.55 -3.77
N LEU A 131 -0.60 12.28 -2.73
CA LEU A 131 -1.29 13.48 -2.23
C LEU A 131 -1.33 14.61 -3.25
N SER A 132 -0.29 14.73 -4.06
CA SER A 132 -0.21 15.69 -5.17
C SER A 132 -0.82 15.18 -6.49
N ASN A 133 -1.30 13.94 -6.51
CA ASN A 133 -1.77 13.25 -7.71
C ASN A 133 -0.76 13.30 -8.87
N SER A 134 0.53 13.15 -8.54
CA SER A 134 1.64 13.18 -9.48
C SER A 134 2.20 11.79 -9.75
N ILE A 135 2.97 11.65 -10.83
CA ILE A 135 3.52 10.37 -11.27
C ILE A 135 4.68 9.95 -10.37
N ILE A 136 4.73 8.68 -9.97
CA ILE A 136 5.89 8.10 -9.30
C ILE A 136 6.98 7.87 -10.36
N LEU A 137 7.98 8.75 -10.39
CA LEU A 137 9.16 8.56 -11.23
C LEU A 137 10.14 7.64 -10.50
N SER A 138 10.57 6.55 -11.16
CA SER A 138 11.58 5.62 -10.63
C SER A 138 12.87 6.30 -10.14
N ASN A 139 13.25 7.43 -10.76
CA ASN A 139 14.40 8.25 -10.35
C ASN A 139 14.26 8.89 -8.95
N ASN A 140 13.06 8.93 -8.37
CA ASN A 140 12.84 9.45 -7.02
C ASN A 140 13.16 8.42 -5.91
N LEU A 141 13.29 7.14 -6.25
CA LEU A 141 13.59 6.06 -5.31
C LEU A 141 15.09 5.76 -5.18
N ASP A 142 15.92 6.28 -6.11
CA ASP A 142 17.37 6.05 -6.20
C ASP A 142 18.21 7.32 -6.02
N ASN A 143 17.88 8.14 -5.01
CA ASN A 143 18.87 9.11 -4.53
C ASN A 143 19.47 8.57 -3.23
N PRO A 144 20.59 7.82 -3.26
CA PRO A 144 21.39 7.68 -2.05
C PRO A 144 21.78 9.10 -1.67
N MET A 145 21.32 9.58 -0.51
CA MET A 145 21.92 10.76 0.09
C MET A 145 23.43 10.48 0.16
N ASN A 146 24.18 11.16 -0.68
CA ASN A 146 25.63 11.08 -0.69
C ASN A 146 26.11 11.94 0.48
N ILE A 147 26.02 11.40 1.69
CA ILE A 147 26.47 12.06 2.92
C ILE A 147 27.98 11.87 3.09
N PHE A 148 28.77 12.16 2.05
CA PHE A 148 30.20 12.44 2.19
C PHE A 148 30.61 13.43 1.09
N ARG A 149 30.65 14.71 1.46
CA ARG A 149 31.56 15.69 0.89
C ARG A 149 32.40 16.25 2.03
#